data_AF-A0A9D8T121-F1
#
_entry.id   AF-A0A9D8T121-F1
#
_cell.length_a   1.000
_cell.length_b   1.000
_cell.length_c   1.000
_cell.angle_alpha   90.00
_cell.angle_beta   90.00
_cell.angle_gamma   90.00
#
_symmetry.space_group_name_H-M   'P 1'
#
loop_
_entity.id
_entity.type
_entity.pdbx_description
1 polymer ?
#
loop_
_entity_poly.entity_id
_entity_poly.type
_entity_poly.pdbx_seq_one_letter_code
_entity_poly.pdbx_strand_id
1 'polypeptide(L)'
;MTEKNKELDQEVQAFDPLDMNNYKVEKLPKMEKSGFEKWMARLGGPLAILIFILIYWVVDIPLFDNLDFESLSDKAQKRLAVIGEEAFIRACYAMLAIFCSSIVLWITESVQSYLTSLMVILAIVFAVLPRRKKLLRNSDIR
;
A
#
# COMPACT_ATOMS: atom_id res chain seq x y z
N MET A 1 -23.86 8.77 61.01
CA MET A 1 -24.84 8.44 59.95
C MET A 1 -24.34 8.99 58.61
N THR A 2 -23.16 8.59 58.13
CA THR A 2 -22.50 9.30 57.02
C THR A 2 -21.80 8.39 56.01
N GLU A 3 -21.88 7.06 56.18
CA GLU A 3 -21.12 6.10 55.36
C GLU A 3 -22.02 5.20 54.50
N LYS A 4 -23.34 5.40 54.47
CA LYS A 4 -24.30 4.51 53.76
C LYS A 4 -24.82 5.06 52.42
N ASN A 5 -24.41 6.27 52.03
CA ASN A 5 -24.92 6.95 50.83
C ASN A 5 -23.92 6.99 49.66
N LYS A 6 -22.87 6.16 49.68
CA LYS A 6 -21.86 6.14 48.61
C LYS A 6 -22.01 4.98 47.63
N GLU A 7 -23.00 4.11 47.84
CA GLU A 7 -23.12 2.83 47.11
C GLU A 7 -24.36 2.73 46.21
N LEU A 8 -25.08 3.83 45.94
CA LEU A 8 -26.32 3.81 45.14
C LEU A 8 -26.27 4.56 43.79
N ASP A 9 -25.13 5.16 43.43
CA ASP A 9 -24.99 5.92 42.17
C ASP A 9 -24.16 5.19 41.10
N GLN A 10 -24.19 3.85 41.08
CA GLN A 10 -23.93 3.14 39.83
C GLN A 10 -25.23 3.10 39.04
N GLU A 11 -25.64 4.28 38.55
CA GLU A 11 -26.58 4.37 37.45
C GLU A 11 -26.03 3.51 36.32
N VAL A 12 -26.78 2.47 35.94
CA VAL A 12 -26.66 1.88 34.61
C VAL A 12 -27.01 3.01 33.67
N GLN A 13 -26.00 3.80 33.28
CA GLN A 13 -26.17 4.97 32.45
C GLN A 13 -26.80 4.47 31.16
N ALA A 14 -28.10 4.72 31.01
CA ALA A 14 -28.86 4.29 29.86
C ALA A 14 -28.10 4.79 28.63
N PHE A 15 -27.82 3.89 27.68
CA PHE A 15 -27.05 4.22 26.50
C PHE A 15 -27.76 5.34 25.75
N ASP A 16 -27.32 6.58 25.98
CA ASP A 16 -27.90 7.77 25.36
C ASP A 16 -27.38 7.84 23.93
N PRO A 17 -28.25 7.64 22.92
CA PRO A 17 -27.84 7.67 21.52
C PRO A 17 -27.37 9.06 21.07
N LEU A 18 -27.68 10.13 21.83
CA LEU A 18 -27.30 11.50 21.53
C LEU A 18 -26.09 11.99 22.33
N ASP A 19 -25.61 11.22 23.32
CA ASP A 19 -24.37 11.58 24.01
C ASP A 19 -23.16 11.38 23.09
N MET A 20 -22.64 12.50 22.60
CA MET A 20 -21.48 12.54 21.71
C MET A 20 -20.23 11.91 22.35
N ASN A 21 -20.16 11.82 23.70
CA ASN A 21 -19.07 11.14 24.37
C ASN A 21 -19.04 9.63 24.09
N ASN A 22 -20.15 9.01 23.65
CA ASN A 22 -20.22 7.60 23.28
C ASN A 22 -19.57 7.29 21.92
N TYR A 23 -19.32 8.30 21.08
CA TYR A 23 -18.80 8.14 19.71
C TYR A 23 -17.37 8.68 19.51
N LYS A 24 -16.63 8.94 20.59
CA LYS A 24 -15.24 9.40 20.49
C LYS A 24 -14.37 8.38 19.76
N VAL A 25 -13.58 8.84 18.81
CA VAL A 25 -12.64 8.03 18.01
C VAL A 25 -11.66 7.25 18.89
N GLU A 26 -11.31 7.79 20.06
CA GLU A 26 -10.45 7.17 21.06
C GLU A 26 -11.05 5.90 21.69
N LYS A 27 -12.39 5.77 21.68
CA LYS A 27 -13.12 4.59 22.14
C LYS A 27 -13.25 3.51 21.06
N LEU A 28 -12.89 3.81 19.81
CA LEU A 28 -12.92 2.82 18.74
C LEU A 28 -11.84 1.77 19.01
N PRO A 29 -12.18 0.47 18.99
CA PRO A 29 -11.19 -0.58 19.19
C PRO A 29 -10.11 -0.46 18.13
N LYS A 30 -8.84 -0.39 18.56
CA LYS A 30 -7.71 -0.49 17.63
C LYS A 30 -7.79 -1.86 16.96
N MET A 31 -7.84 -1.86 15.64
CA MET A 31 -7.84 -3.09 14.85
C MET A 31 -6.50 -3.80 15.04
N GLU A 32 -6.51 -4.90 15.78
CA GLU A 32 -5.37 -5.81 15.89
C GLU A 32 -5.20 -6.54 14.56
N LYS A 33 -3.98 -6.50 14.00
CA LYS A 33 -3.67 -7.23 12.75
C LYS A 33 -3.92 -8.73 12.94
N SER A 34 -4.57 -9.34 11.96
CA SER A 34 -4.88 -10.78 11.92
C SER A 34 -3.58 -11.61 11.91
N GLY A 35 -3.64 -12.86 12.39
CA GLY A 35 -2.49 -13.77 12.41
C GLY A 35 -1.84 -13.96 11.04
N PHE A 36 -2.66 -14.02 9.99
CA PHE A 36 -2.19 -14.12 8.60
C PHE A 36 -1.45 -12.86 8.12
N GLU A 37 -1.94 -11.66 8.49
CA GLU A 37 -1.29 -10.38 8.17
C GLU A 37 0.06 -10.25 8.90
N LYS A 38 0.12 -10.66 10.17
CA LYS A 38 1.38 -10.66 10.95
C LYS A 38 2.40 -11.66 10.36
N TRP A 39 1.93 -12.77 9.82
CA TRP A 39 2.79 -13.78 9.18
C TRP A 39 3.28 -13.32 7.80
N MET A 40 2.39 -12.77 6.98
CA MET A 40 2.71 -12.24 5.64
C MET A 40 3.68 -11.05 5.72
N ALA A 41 3.47 -10.13 6.67
CA ALA A 41 4.39 -9.01 6.89
C ALA A 41 5.77 -9.48 7.37
N ARG A 42 5.84 -10.59 8.12
CA ARG A 42 7.11 -11.19 8.56
C ARG A 42 7.84 -11.92 7.43
N LEU A 43 7.11 -12.57 6.54
CA LEU A 43 7.68 -13.29 5.40
C LEU A 43 7.99 -12.41 4.19
N GLY A 44 7.36 -11.24 4.08
CA GLY A 44 7.57 -10.30 2.97
C GLY A 44 9.04 -9.90 2.78
N GLY A 45 9.72 -9.54 3.88
CA GLY A 45 11.14 -9.18 3.85
C GLY A 45 12.04 -10.30 3.32
N PRO A 46 12.03 -11.48 3.96
CA PRO A 46 12.78 -12.65 3.49
C PRO A 46 12.45 -13.03 2.03
N LEU A 47 11.17 -13.00 1.65
CA LEU A 47 10.73 -13.34 0.30
C LEU A 47 11.24 -12.34 -0.74
N ALA A 48 11.23 -11.04 -0.42
CA ALA A 48 11.73 -9.99 -1.31
C ALA A 48 13.24 -10.10 -1.56
N ILE A 49 14.01 -10.48 -0.54
CA ILE A 49 15.45 -10.75 -0.67
C ILE A 49 15.68 -11.98 -1.54
N LEU A 50 14.91 -13.05 -1.34
CA LEU A 50 15.00 -14.26 -2.15
C LEU A 50 14.73 -13.94 -3.63
N ILE A 51 13.67 -13.19 -3.91
CA ILE A 51 13.31 -12.79 -5.28
C ILE A 51 14.37 -11.91 -5.92
N PHE A 52 14.98 -10.99 -5.16
CA PHE A 52 16.10 -10.20 -5.64
C PHE A 52 17.27 -11.09 -6.08
N ILE A 53 17.68 -12.03 -5.22
CA ILE A 53 18.81 -12.94 -5.51
C ILE A 53 18.48 -13.82 -6.72
N LEU A 54 17.25 -14.34 -6.78
CA LEU A 54 16.79 -15.21 -7.86
C LEU A 54 16.83 -14.48 -9.21
N ILE A 55 16.28 -13.27 -9.30
CA ILE A 55 16.28 -12.51 -10.55
C ILE A 55 17.67 -12.02 -10.92
N TYR A 56 18.47 -11.58 -9.96
CA TYR A 56 19.79 -11.01 -10.25
C TYR A 56 20.83 -12.05 -10.65
N TRP A 57 20.73 -13.28 -10.11
CA TRP A 57 21.80 -14.28 -10.22
C TRP A 57 21.40 -15.58 -10.92
N VAL A 58 20.11 -15.94 -10.93
CA VAL A 58 19.66 -17.28 -11.36
C VAL A 58 18.85 -17.23 -12.65
N VAL A 59 18.14 -16.14 -12.91
CA VAL A 59 17.25 -16.05 -14.07
C VAL A 59 17.94 -15.39 -15.25
N ASP A 60 18.10 -16.15 -16.34
CA ASP A 60 18.48 -15.60 -17.64
C ASP A 60 17.22 -15.18 -18.40
N ILE A 61 17.04 -13.87 -18.57
CA ILE A 61 15.90 -13.26 -19.26
C ILE A 61 16.33 -12.94 -20.70
N PRO A 62 15.69 -13.53 -21.72
CA PRO A 62 16.07 -13.36 -23.13
C PRO A 62 15.90 -11.92 -23.65
N LEU A 63 15.22 -11.06 -22.88
CA LEU A 63 15.11 -9.62 -23.12
C LEU A 63 16.47 -8.91 -23.08
N PHE A 64 17.38 -9.36 -22.21
CA PHE A 64 18.69 -8.73 -22.05
C PHE A 64 19.78 -9.35 -22.93
N ASP A 65 19.61 -10.63 -23.30
CA ASP A 65 20.56 -11.33 -24.17
C ASP A 65 20.45 -10.90 -25.64
N ASN A 66 19.27 -10.45 -26.07
CA ASN A 66 18.99 -10.02 -27.44
C ASN A 66 18.70 -8.51 -27.51
N LEU A 67 19.29 -7.73 -26.60
CA LEU A 67 19.04 -6.30 -26.55
C LEU A 67 19.71 -5.60 -27.75
N ASP A 68 18.90 -4.98 -28.61
CA ASP A 68 19.41 -4.17 -29.72
C ASP A 68 19.85 -2.79 -29.19
N PHE A 69 21.17 -2.62 -29.09
CA PHE A 69 21.79 -1.39 -28.58
C PHE A 69 21.65 -0.20 -29.53
N GLU A 70 21.33 -0.41 -30.81
CA GLU A 70 21.15 0.67 -31.79
C GLU A 70 19.82 1.40 -31.59
N SER A 71 18.79 0.69 -31.11
CA SER A 71 17.46 1.24 -30.83
C SER A 71 17.37 2.03 -29.51
N LEU A 72 18.44 2.06 -28.72
CA LEU A 72 18.45 2.71 -27.40
C LEU A 72 18.35 4.23 -27.50
N SER A 73 17.70 4.87 -26.51
CA SER A 73 17.65 6.33 -26.44
C SER A 73 19.05 6.96 -26.32
N ASP A 74 19.23 8.18 -26.82
CA ASP A 74 20.51 8.94 -26.76
C ASP A 74 21.16 8.96 -25.37
N LYS A 75 20.36 9.00 -24.31
CA LYS A 75 20.85 8.97 -22.92
C LYS A 75 21.41 7.61 -22.54
N ALA A 76 20.74 6.54 -22.94
CA ALA A 76 21.17 5.17 -22.68
C ALA A 76 22.43 4.83 -23.49
N GLN A 77 22.51 5.25 -24.76
CA GLN A 77 23.70 5.06 -25.59
C GLN A 77 24.94 5.76 -25.01
N LYS A 78 24.80 7.02 -24.54
CA LYS A 78 25.90 7.73 -23.87
C LYS A 78 26.37 7.01 -22.62
N ARG A 79 25.46 6.37 -21.88
CA ARG A 79 25.81 5.61 -20.69
C ARG A 79 26.47 4.28 -21.04
N LEU A 80 25.99 3.61 -22.09
CA LEU A 80 26.60 2.40 -22.64
C LEU A 80 28.07 2.65 -23.04
N ALA A 81 28.35 3.75 -23.73
CA ALA A 81 29.70 4.12 -24.15
C ALA A 81 30.67 4.36 -22.97
N VAL A 82 30.17 4.67 -21.77
CA VAL A 82 31.01 4.94 -20.58
C VAL A 82 31.24 3.68 -19.74
N ILE A 83 30.23 2.81 -19.59
CA ILE A 83 30.33 1.66 -18.68
C ILE A 83 30.58 0.33 -19.41
N GLY A 84 30.27 0.26 -20.72
CA GLY A 84 30.32 -0.96 -21.52
C GLY A 84 29.03 -1.80 -21.44
N GLU A 85 28.88 -2.72 -22.40
CA GLU A 85 27.68 -3.55 -22.60
C GLU A 85 27.39 -4.48 -21.40
N GLU A 86 28.41 -5.21 -20.92
CA GLU A 86 28.23 -6.14 -19.80
C GLU A 86 27.73 -5.45 -18.53
N ALA A 87 28.31 -4.30 -18.19
CA ALA A 87 27.94 -3.56 -16.99
C ALA A 87 26.55 -2.91 -17.15
N PHE A 88 26.19 -2.50 -18.36
CA PHE A 88 24.87 -1.99 -18.68
C PHE A 88 23.79 -3.05 -18.50
N ILE A 89 24.01 -4.27 -19.03
CA ILE A 89 23.09 -5.40 -18.86
C ILE A 89 22.92 -5.75 -17.37
N ARG A 90 24.02 -5.84 -16.61
CA ARG A 90 23.96 -6.11 -15.15
C ARG A 90 23.18 -5.03 -14.39
N ALA A 91 23.31 -3.77 -14.79
CA ALA A 91 22.53 -2.68 -14.20
C ALA A 91 21.02 -2.80 -14.50
N CYS A 92 20.65 -3.24 -15.70
CA CYS A 92 19.26 -3.51 -16.05
C CYS A 92 18.67 -4.69 -15.25
N TYR A 93 19.46 -5.77 -15.06
CA TYR A 93 19.08 -6.87 -14.15
C TYR A 93 18.89 -6.40 -12.71
N ALA A 94 19.81 -5.58 -12.20
CA ALA A 94 19.69 -5.01 -10.85
C ALA A 94 18.42 -4.15 -10.72
N MET A 95 18.13 -3.29 -11.71
CA MET A 95 16.93 -2.46 -11.72
C MET A 95 15.65 -3.31 -11.68
N LEU A 96 15.58 -4.36 -12.50
CA LEU A 96 14.43 -5.28 -12.51
C LEU A 96 14.29 -6.04 -11.19
N ALA A 97 15.40 -6.55 -10.64
CA ALA A 97 15.40 -7.28 -9.38
C ALA A 97 14.92 -6.41 -8.21
N ILE A 98 15.39 -5.16 -8.10
CA ILE A 98 14.93 -4.21 -7.07
C ILE A 98 13.44 -3.89 -7.27
N PHE A 99 13.00 -3.70 -8.51
CA PHE A 99 11.60 -3.40 -8.82
C PHE A 99 10.67 -4.54 -8.40
N CYS A 100 10.98 -5.79 -8.76
CA CYS A 100 10.20 -6.95 -8.36
C CYS A 100 10.25 -7.17 -6.83
N SER A 101 11.41 -7.01 -6.21
CA SER A 101 11.57 -7.07 -4.74
C SER A 101 10.69 -6.01 -4.03
N SER A 102 10.64 -4.80 -4.58
CA SER A 102 9.78 -3.71 -4.09
C SER A 102 8.30 -4.05 -4.22
N ILE A 103 7.85 -4.61 -5.35
CA ILE A 103 6.46 -5.07 -5.54
C ILE A 103 6.09 -6.13 -4.50
N VAL A 104 6.99 -7.07 -4.21
CA VAL A 104 6.76 -8.11 -3.22
C VAL A 104 6.55 -7.50 -1.84
N LEU A 105 7.46 -6.61 -1.41
CA LEU A 105 7.32 -5.88 -0.14
C LEU A 105 6.04 -5.04 -0.07
N TRP A 106 5.59 -4.56 -1.22
CA TRP A 106 4.38 -3.77 -1.34
C TRP A 106 3.11 -4.62 -1.19
N ILE A 107 3.07 -5.78 -1.85
CA ILE A 107 1.95 -6.72 -1.83
C ILE A 107 1.83 -7.42 -0.47
N THR A 108 2.94 -7.80 0.16
CA THR A 108 2.92 -8.54 1.44
C THR A 108 2.61 -7.67 2.65
N GLU A 109 2.16 -6.43 2.43
CA GLU A 109 1.84 -5.42 3.45
C GLU A 109 2.95 -5.25 4.52
N SER A 110 4.20 -5.56 4.17
CA SER A 110 5.36 -5.25 5.03
C SER A 110 5.57 -3.74 5.19
N VAL A 111 5.09 -2.95 4.22
CA VAL A 111 5.22 -1.48 4.19
C VAL A 111 3.86 -0.78 4.06
N GLN A 112 2.83 -1.46 3.55
CA GLN A 112 1.53 -0.84 3.30
C GLN A 112 0.61 -0.99 4.51
N SER A 113 0.21 0.14 5.10
CA SER A 113 -0.83 0.20 6.16
C SER A 113 -2.02 1.04 5.67
N TYR A 114 -2.99 1.31 6.57
CA TYR A 114 -4.22 2.15 6.49
C TYR A 114 -4.34 3.20 5.35
N LEU A 115 -3.23 3.70 4.85
CA LEU A 115 -3.07 4.50 3.65
C LEU A 115 -3.67 3.86 2.37
N THR A 116 -3.67 2.52 2.20
CA THR A 116 -4.35 1.86 1.07
C THR A 116 -5.85 1.97 1.13
N SER A 117 -6.42 1.68 2.30
CA SER A 117 -7.85 1.85 2.56
C SER A 117 -8.26 3.30 2.33
N LEU A 118 -7.46 4.27 2.82
CA LEU A 118 -7.66 5.69 2.54
C LEU A 118 -7.58 6.00 1.04
N MET A 119 -6.58 5.50 0.31
CA MET A 119 -6.43 5.70 -1.14
C MET A 119 -7.64 5.16 -1.93
N VAL A 120 -8.15 3.98 -1.57
CA VAL A 120 -9.32 3.37 -2.22
C VAL A 120 -10.59 4.18 -1.92
N ILE A 121 -10.79 4.55 -0.65
CA ILE A 121 -11.95 5.37 -0.25
C ILE A 121 -11.90 6.73 -0.95
N LEU A 122 -10.73 7.38 -0.98
CA LEU A 122 -10.51 8.65 -1.65
C LEU A 122 -10.77 8.52 -3.16
N ALA A 123 -10.27 7.48 -3.80
CA ALA A 123 -10.48 7.21 -5.22
C ALA A 123 -11.97 7.02 -5.55
N ILE A 124 -12.73 6.29 -4.71
CA ILE A 124 -14.17 6.13 -4.87
C ILE A 124 -14.89 7.47 -4.70
N VAL A 125 -14.55 8.25 -3.67
CA VAL A 125 -15.14 9.57 -3.41
C VAL A 125 -14.90 10.50 -4.61
N PHE A 126 -13.67 10.62 -5.09
CA PHE A 126 -13.35 11.44 -6.26
C PHE A 126 -13.98 10.93 -7.55
N ALA A 127 -14.25 9.63 -7.69
CA ALA A 127 -14.92 9.08 -8.86
C ALA A 127 -16.46 9.25 -8.80
N VAL A 128 -17.05 9.39 -7.61
CA VAL A 128 -18.51 9.50 -7.40
C VAL A 128 -18.99 10.96 -7.35
N LEU A 129 -18.23 11.86 -6.73
CA LEU A 129 -18.56 13.30 -6.65
C LEU A 129 -18.83 13.97 -8.01
N PRO A 130 -17.98 13.81 -9.05
CA PRO A 130 -18.25 14.41 -10.36
C PRO A 130 -19.43 13.77 -11.09
N ARG A 131 -19.73 12.48 -10.81
CA ARG A 131 -20.89 11.78 -11.39
C ARG A 131 -22.22 12.30 -10.84
N ARG A 132 -22.31 12.55 -9.53
CA ARG A 132 -23.50 13.17 -8.91
C ARG A 132 -23.84 14.54 -9.52
N LYS A 133 -22.83 15.41 -9.67
CA LYS A 133 -23.03 16.77 -10.20
C LYS A 133 -23.53 16.76 -11.66
N LYS A 134 -23.14 15.74 -12.44
CA LYS A 134 -23.57 15.59 -13.84
C LYS A 134 -25.01 15.06 -13.95
N LEU A 135 -25.45 14.20 -13.04
CA LEU A 135 -26.81 13.66 -13.02
C LEU A 135 -27.85 14.68 -12.56
N LEU A 136 -27.54 15.46 -11.51
CA LEU A 136 -28.42 16.54 -11.04
C LEU A 136 -28.60 17.64 -12.08
N ARG A 137 -27.55 17.99 -12.84
CA ARG A 137 -27.64 18.95 -13.94
C ARG A 137 -28.56 18.47 -15.07
N ASN A 138 -28.68 17.16 -15.29
CA ASN A 138 -29.50 16.61 -16.39
C ASN A 138 -30.97 16.41 -16.00
N SER A 139 -31.28 16.34 -14.71
CA SER A 139 -32.67 16.32 -14.21
C SER A 139 -33.32 17.70 -14.18
N ASP A 140 -32.53 18.78 -14.17
CA ASP A 140 -33.04 20.17 -14.23
C ASP A 140 -33.35 20.65 -15.67
N ILE A 141 -33.13 19.81 -16.69
CA ILE A 141 -33.31 20.13 -18.13
C ILE A 141 -34.48 19.33 -18.76
N ARG A 142 -35.36 18.73 -17.95
CA ARG A 142 -36.64 18.16 -18.38
C ARG A 142 -37.77 18.73 -17.54
#